data_AF-A0A1F8QMX9-F1
#
_entry.id   AF-A0A1F8QMX9-F1
#
_cell.length_a   1.000
_cell.length_b   1.000
_cell.length_c   1.000
_cell.angle_alpha   90.00
_cell.angle_beta   90.00
_cell.angle_gamma   90.00
#
_symmetry.space_group_name_H-M   'P 1'
#
loop_
_entity.id
_entity.type
_entity.pdbx_description
1 polymer ?
#
loop_
_entity_poly.entity_id
_entity_poly.type
_entity_poly.pdbx_seq_one_letter_code
_entity_poly.pdbx_strand_id
1 'polypeptide(L)'
;MLDFQNGVVGKCEFFPLHREAPVWPGDLRKIVGERGILVDDLWPNVWPRNPLGQITLKISNSDKQVEVPIRRIEEEIGGHRIVTRIEVDSDPPITWENPVADVFRASDLSCVSPAKPTEWVVAEVTGYRDFARSLTEGRDAEYGCENGRNDLELTLAMYESARLGRKLVLPLTEVTEHERQTHEMFLSRYGRPIL
;
A
#
# COMPACT_ATOMS: atom_id res chain seq x y z
N MET A 1 -7.83 -0.06 -13.56
CA MET A 1 -7.62 0.94 -14.62
C MET A 1 -7.39 2.25 -13.88
N LEU A 2 -6.25 2.92 -14.10
CA LEU A 2 -5.92 4.17 -13.44
C LEU A 2 -6.22 5.31 -14.41
N ASP A 3 -7.15 6.17 -14.03
CA ASP A 3 -7.44 7.40 -14.76
C ASP A 3 -6.51 8.50 -14.24
N PHE A 4 -5.61 8.96 -15.11
CA PHE A 4 -4.75 10.08 -14.80
C PHE A 4 -5.50 11.39 -15.03
N GLN A 5 -5.16 12.45 -14.28
CA GLN A 5 -5.80 13.76 -14.37
C GLN A 5 -5.77 14.38 -15.78
N ASN A 6 -4.87 13.91 -16.65
CA ASN A 6 -4.76 14.34 -18.05
C ASN A 6 -5.63 13.51 -19.02
N GLY A 7 -6.49 12.63 -18.52
CA GLY A 7 -7.38 11.78 -19.34
C GLY A 7 -6.71 10.55 -19.96
N VAL A 8 -5.43 10.30 -19.69
CA VAL A 8 -4.75 9.06 -20.13
C VAL A 8 -5.20 7.90 -19.24
N VAL A 9 -5.45 6.76 -19.86
CA VAL A 9 -5.84 5.53 -19.18
C VAL A 9 -4.63 4.61 -19.06
N GLY A 10 -4.15 4.40 -17.83
CA GLY A 10 -3.10 3.42 -17.55
C GLY A 10 -3.69 2.10 -17.07
N LYS A 11 -3.04 0.99 -17.43
CA LYS A 11 -3.27 -0.28 -16.76
C LYS A 11 -2.20 -0.45 -15.68
N CYS A 12 -2.57 -0.16 -14.43
CA CYS A 12 -1.87 -0.77 -13.30
C CYS A 12 -2.24 -2.25 -13.32
N GLU A 13 -1.26 -3.11 -13.60
CA GLU A 13 -1.47 -4.55 -13.61
C GLU A 13 -1.45 -5.05 -12.18
N PHE A 14 -2.65 -5.21 -11.62
CA PHE A 14 -2.89 -6.04 -10.45
C PHE A 14 -2.83 -7.50 -10.90
N PHE A 15 -1.87 -8.29 -10.42
CA PHE A 15 -1.90 -9.71 -10.70
C PHE A 15 -3.08 -10.35 -9.97
N PRO A 16 -3.95 -11.11 -10.67
CA PRO A 16 -4.96 -11.91 -10.00
C PRO A 16 -4.27 -13.05 -9.25
N LEU A 17 -4.68 -13.24 -8.00
CA LEU A 17 -4.56 -14.48 -7.24
C LEU A 17 -4.95 -15.68 -8.12
N HIS A 18 -3.97 -16.35 -8.74
CA HIS A 18 -3.99 -17.76 -9.18
C HIS A 18 -2.60 -18.20 -9.70
N ARG A 19 -1.61 -18.30 -8.80
CA ARG A 19 -0.41 -19.12 -9.05
C ARG A 19 -0.19 -20.09 -7.90
N GLU A 20 -0.24 -21.37 -8.22
CA GLU A 20 0.34 -22.46 -7.44
C GLU A 20 1.87 -22.44 -7.60
N ALA A 21 2.57 -21.55 -6.89
CA ALA A 21 4.01 -21.65 -6.65
C ALA A 21 4.42 -20.64 -5.55
N PRO A 22 5.29 -21.02 -4.60
CA PRO A 22 5.75 -20.13 -3.54
C PRO A 22 6.89 -19.27 -4.08
N VAL A 23 6.55 -18.12 -4.66
CA VAL A 23 7.51 -17.02 -4.80
C VAL A 23 6.76 -15.74 -4.42
N TRP A 24 6.94 -15.34 -3.16
CA TRP A 24 6.79 -14.02 -2.54
C TRP A 24 5.91 -13.00 -3.27
N PRO A 25 4.88 -12.41 -2.61
CA PRO A 25 3.88 -11.55 -3.25
C PRO A 25 4.56 -10.47 -4.11
N GLY A 26 4.32 -10.55 -5.42
CA GLY A 26 4.82 -9.57 -6.39
C GLY A 26 4.10 -8.24 -6.18
N ASP A 27 4.77 -7.33 -5.49
CA ASP A 27 4.30 -5.99 -5.18
C ASP A 27 3.97 -5.14 -6.43
N LEU A 28 3.01 -4.26 -6.19
CA LEU A 28 2.33 -3.28 -7.06
C LEU A 28 3.25 -2.19 -7.65
N ARG A 29 4.17 -2.52 -8.56
CA ARG A 29 5.24 -1.58 -8.98
C ARG A 29 5.41 -1.35 -10.48
N LYS A 30 4.39 -1.68 -11.28
CA LYS A 30 4.42 -1.53 -12.75
C LYS A 30 3.21 -0.76 -13.26
N ILE A 31 3.46 0.29 -14.03
CA ILE A 31 2.43 1.02 -14.78
C ILE A 31 2.68 0.81 -16.27
N VAL A 32 1.69 0.28 -16.99
CA VAL A 32 1.73 0.12 -18.45
C VAL A 32 0.81 1.16 -19.07
N GLY A 33 1.35 1.96 -19.98
CA GLY A 33 0.61 2.95 -20.75
C GLY A 33 1.05 2.97 -22.22
N GLU A 34 0.39 3.82 -23.01
CA GLU A 34 0.63 3.92 -24.47
C GLU A 34 2.08 4.34 -24.82
N ARG A 35 2.75 5.03 -23.91
CA ARG A 35 4.15 5.49 -24.08
C ARG A 35 5.19 4.51 -23.55
N GLY A 36 4.77 3.37 -23.00
CA GLY A 36 5.66 2.34 -22.48
C GLY A 36 5.35 1.93 -21.04
N ILE A 37 6.39 1.47 -20.35
CA ILE A 37 6.32 0.84 -19.03
C ILE A 37 7.17 1.65 -18.04
N LEU A 38 6.58 1.92 -16.87
CA LEU A 38 7.27 2.49 -15.71
C LEU A 38 7.43 1.42 -14.63
N VAL A 39 8.66 1.23 -14.12
CA VAL A 39 8.99 0.31 -13.02
C VAL A 39 10.07 0.90 -12.12
N ASP A 40 9.98 0.70 -10.81
CA ASP A 40 11.04 1.06 -9.86
C ASP A 40 12.13 -0.02 -9.73
N ASP A 41 13.27 0.33 -9.15
CA ASP A 41 14.44 -0.56 -8.98
C ASP A 41 14.44 -1.37 -7.67
N LEU A 42 13.30 -1.46 -6.97
CA LEU A 42 13.21 -2.17 -5.69
C LEU A 42 13.14 -3.70 -5.85
N TRP A 43 13.58 -4.25 -7.00
CA TRP A 43 13.72 -5.66 -7.32
C TRP A 43 15.20 -6.01 -7.61
N PRO A 44 16.06 -6.14 -6.58
CA PRO A 44 17.50 -6.35 -6.74
C PRO A 44 17.87 -7.62 -7.53
N ASN A 45 16.94 -8.58 -7.62
CA ASN A 45 17.13 -9.85 -8.32
C ASN A 45 16.84 -9.77 -9.83
N VAL A 46 16.09 -8.76 -10.28
CA VAL A 46 15.75 -8.54 -11.70
C VAL A 46 16.47 -7.34 -12.26
N TRP A 47 16.66 -6.32 -11.44
CA TRP A 47 17.48 -5.17 -11.76
C TRP A 47 18.52 -4.99 -10.66
N PRO A 48 19.83 -5.05 -10.98
CA PRO A 48 20.85 -4.76 -9.98
C PRO A 48 20.60 -3.34 -9.44
N ARG A 49 20.79 -3.17 -8.13
CA ARG A 49 20.68 -1.85 -7.50
C ARG A 49 21.64 -0.90 -8.20
N ASN A 50 21.22 0.35 -8.37
CA ASN A 50 22.12 1.41 -8.79
C ASN A 50 23.36 1.41 -7.87
N PRO A 51 24.59 1.37 -8.42
CA PRO A 51 25.82 1.39 -7.62
C PRO A 51 25.94 2.57 -6.65
N LEU A 52 25.24 3.67 -6.94
CA LEU A 52 25.17 4.87 -6.10
C LEU A 52 24.09 4.78 -5.00
N GLY A 53 23.36 3.67 -4.92
CA GLY A 53 22.27 3.46 -3.95
C GLY A 53 21.03 4.33 -4.20
N GLN A 54 20.97 5.04 -5.32
CA GLN A 54 19.85 5.89 -5.70
C GLN A 54 18.70 5.06 -6.25
N ILE A 55 17.47 5.38 -5.83
CA ILE A 55 16.26 4.81 -6.40
C ILE A 55 16.02 5.45 -7.76
N THR A 56 15.77 4.63 -8.77
CA THR A 56 15.57 5.04 -10.16
C THR A 56 14.22 4.55 -10.69
N LEU A 57 13.61 5.36 -11.55
CA LEU A 57 12.48 4.97 -12.38
C LEU A 57 13.01 4.47 -13.73
N LYS A 58 12.66 3.25 -14.10
CA LYS A 58 12.96 2.69 -15.40
C LYS A 58 11.79 2.97 -16.34
N ILE A 59 12.07 3.71 -17.40
CA ILE A 59 11.13 4.05 -18.47
C ILE A 59 11.52 3.21 -19.68
N SER A 60 10.66 2.28 -20.08
CA SER A 60 10.91 1.36 -21.19
C SER A 60 9.87 1.52 -22.28
N ASN A 61 10.32 1.69 -23.53
CA ASN A 61 9.50 1.56 -24.74
C ASN A 61 10.06 0.45 -25.65
N SER A 62 9.46 0.24 -26.82
CA SER A 62 9.84 -0.84 -27.76
C SER A 62 11.33 -0.89 -28.11
N ASP A 63 12.01 0.27 -28.09
CA ASP A 63 13.33 0.43 -28.68
C ASP A 63 14.38 0.95 -27.68
N LYS A 64 13.95 1.41 -26.49
CA LYS A 64 14.82 2.09 -25.53
C LYS A 64 14.36 1.87 -24.09
N GLN A 65 15.34 1.65 -23.21
CA GLN A 65 15.17 1.74 -21.77
C GLN A 65 16.03 2.90 -21.24
N VAL A 66 15.44 3.74 -20.40
CA VAL A 66 16.11 4.86 -19.73
C VAL A 66 15.88 4.74 -18.23
N GLU A 67 16.91 5.05 -17.45
CA GLU A 67 16.82 5.15 -16.00
C GLU A 67 16.85 6.62 -15.61
N VAL A 68 15.85 7.06 -14.86
CA VAL A 68 15.72 8.44 -14.39
C VAL A 68 15.75 8.42 -12.86
N PRO A 69 16.61 9.21 -12.20
CA PRO A 69 16.68 9.23 -10.74
C PRO A 69 15.37 9.77 -10.14
N ILE A 70 14.92 9.12 -9.06
CA ILE A 70 13.79 9.59 -8.26
C ILE A 70 14.35 10.50 -7.16
N ARG A 71 13.95 11.78 -7.16
CA ARG A 71 14.32 12.74 -6.13
C ARG A 71 13.22 12.80 -5.08
N ARG A 72 13.59 12.53 -3.82
CA ARG A 72 12.72 12.74 -2.66
C ARG A 72 13.04 14.10 -2.06
N ILE A 73 12.02 14.95 -1.97
CA ILE A 73 12.10 16.22 -1.27
C ILE A 73 11.57 15.99 0.13
N GLU A 74 12.43 16.20 1.11
CA GLU A 74 12.12 16.02 2.52
C GLU A 74 12.19 17.35 3.26
N GLU A 75 11.28 17.53 4.21
CA GLU A 75 11.26 18.66 5.14
C GLU A 75 11.36 18.15 6.58
N GLU A 76 11.92 18.97 7.46
CA GLU A 76 11.90 18.73 8.90
C GLU A 76 10.62 19.32 9.50
N ILE A 77 9.73 18.46 9.99
CA ILE A 77 8.44 18.83 10.56
C ILE A 77 8.29 18.12 11.91
N GLY A 78 8.14 18.88 13.01
CA GLY A 78 8.00 18.30 14.35
C GLY A 78 9.21 17.47 14.80
N GLY A 79 10.42 17.75 14.30
CA GLY A 79 11.63 16.96 14.58
C GLY A 79 11.77 15.68 13.76
N HIS A 80 10.88 15.46 12.78
CA HIS A 80 10.91 14.31 11.87
C HIS A 80 11.19 14.74 10.44
N ARG A 81 11.98 13.95 9.71
CA ARG A 81 12.17 14.11 8.26
C ARG A 81 11.00 13.47 7.52
N ILE A 82 10.20 14.27 6.86
CA ILE A 82 9.00 13.85 6.15
C ILE A 82 9.17 14.11 4.66
N VAL A 83 8.88 13.11 3.83
CA VAL A 83 8.84 13.29 2.37
C VAL A 83 7.61 14.14 2.02
N THR A 84 7.83 15.35 1.52
CA THR A 84 6.74 16.27 1.13
C THR A 84 6.47 16.24 -0.37
N ARG A 85 7.47 15.88 -1.18
CA ARG A 85 7.33 15.75 -2.62
C ARG A 85 8.25 14.67 -3.19
N ILE A 86 7.82 14.02 -4.26
CA ILE A 86 8.65 13.17 -5.11
C ILE A 86 8.69 13.79 -6.50
N GLU A 87 9.89 13.89 -7.07
CA GLU A 87 10.11 14.42 -8.41
C GLU A 87 10.91 13.42 -9.26
N VAL A 88 10.46 13.21 -10.49
CA VAL A 88 11.19 12.47 -11.51
C VAL A 88 11.35 13.38 -12.72
N ASP A 89 12.60 13.59 -13.13
CA ASP A 89 12.97 14.44 -14.26
C ASP A 89 12.75 13.68 -15.59
N SER A 90 11.49 13.38 -15.86
CA SER A 90 11.00 12.75 -17.09
C SER A 90 10.34 13.78 -18.02
N ASP A 91 10.02 13.37 -19.25
CA ASP A 91 9.21 14.17 -20.16
C ASP A 91 7.91 13.41 -20.51
N PRO A 92 6.74 13.82 -19.98
CA PRO A 92 6.54 14.95 -19.06
C PRO A 92 7.08 14.67 -17.64
N PRO A 93 7.35 15.70 -16.84
CA PRO A 93 7.84 15.53 -15.48
C PRO A 93 6.77 14.85 -14.62
N ILE A 94 7.18 13.85 -13.84
CA ILE A 94 6.31 13.20 -12.88
C ILE A 94 6.57 13.81 -11.51
N THR A 95 5.52 14.35 -10.91
CA THR A 95 5.56 14.90 -9.55
C THR A 95 4.46 14.29 -8.71
N TRP A 96 4.76 14.05 -7.43
CA TRP A 96 3.78 13.66 -6.44
C TRP A 96 3.98 14.52 -5.21
N GLU A 97 2.91 15.16 -4.74
CA GLU A 97 2.90 15.92 -3.50
C GLU A 97 2.25 15.08 -2.41
N ASN A 98 2.84 15.08 -1.21
CA ASN A 98 2.31 14.32 -0.09
C ASN A 98 1.03 14.99 0.44
N PRO A 99 -0.16 14.39 0.24
CA PRO A 99 -1.43 15.04 0.58
C PRO A 99 -1.66 15.16 2.09
N VAL A 100 -0.83 14.50 2.91
CA VAL A 100 -0.90 14.55 4.37
C VAL A 100 0.28 15.29 4.99
N ALA A 101 1.17 15.89 4.19
CA ALA A 101 2.26 16.71 4.72
C ALA A 101 1.73 17.84 5.64
N ASP A 102 0.62 18.47 5.28
CA ASP A 102 -0.01 19.52 6.10
C ASP A 102 -0.57 18.99 7.43
N VAL A 103 -1.02 17.74 7.46
CA VAL A 103 -1.44 17.11 8.72
C VAL A 103 -0.25 17.01 9.66
N PHE A 104 0.93 16.61 9.17
CA PHE A 104 2.14 16.60 9.99
C PHE A 104 2.58 18.00 10.40
N ARG A 105 2.40 19.02 9.55
CA ARG A 105 2.69 20.41 9.93
C ARG A 105 1.75 20.93 11.02
N ALA A 106 0.50 20.48 11.01
CA ALA A 106 -0.56 20.94 11.91
C ALA A 106 -0.72 20.07 13.17
N SER A 107 0.04 18.99 13.33
CA SER A 107 -0.09 18.07 14.46
C SER A 107 1.26 17.73 15.08
N ASP A 108 1.28 17.44 16.38
CA ASP A 108 2.44 16.87 17.08
C ASP A 108 2.62 15.37 16.76
N LEU A 109 2.07 14.88 15.64
CA LEU A 109 2.16 13.47 15.26
C LEU A 109 3.56 13.18 14.72
N SER A 110 4.33 12.43 15.50
CA SER A 110 5.55 11.78 15.06
C SER A 110 5.20 10.55 14.24
N CYS A 111 4.96 10.69 12.92
CA CYS A 111 5.00 9.48 12.09
C CYS A 111 6.45 9.01 12.00
N VAL A 112 6.75 7.90 12.64
CA VAL A 112 7.97 7.15 12.34
C VAL A 112 7.78 6.63 10.91
N SER A 113 8.71 7.00 10.02
CA SER A 113 8.89 6.40 8.68
C SER A 113 8.60 4.89 8.73
N PRO A 114 8.00 4.28 7.68
CA PRO A 114 7.66 2.87 7.68
C PRO A 114 8.90 2.09 8.12
N ALA A 115 8.70 1.30 9.17
CA ALA A 115 9.70 0.60 9.96
C ALA A 115 10.94 0.20 9.13
N LYS A 116 12.13 0.41 9.67
CA LYS A 116 13.35 -0.21 9.12
C LYS A 116 13.08 -1.71 8.94
N PRO A 117 13.69 -2.41 7.97
CA PRO A 117 13.49 -3.85 7.80
C PRO A 117 13.68 -4.64 9.12
N THR A 118 14.58 -4.18 9.99
CA THR A 118 14.79 -4.73 11.34
C THR A 118 13.60 -4.56 12.27
N GLU A 119 12.91 -3.42 12.22
CA GLU A 119 11.72 -3.14 13.03
C GLU A 119 10.52 -3.98 12.55
N TRP A 120 10.40 -4.23 11.25
CA TRP A 120 9.42 -5.19 10.71
C TRP A 120 9.63 -6.61 11.22
N VAL A 121 10.88 -7.09 11.18
CA VAL A 121 11.22 -8.43 11.71
C VAL A 121 10.92 -8.52 13.20
N VAL A 122 11.22 -7.46 13.98
CA VAL A 122 10.89 -7.41 15.40
C VAL A 122 9.38 -7.44 15.63
N ALA A 123 8.60 -6.68 14.87
CA ALA A 123 7.14 -6.67 14.96
C ALA A 123 6.55 -8.06 14.62
N GLU A 124 7.00 -8.68 13.52
CA GLU A 124 6.57 -10.00 13.09
C GLU A 124 6.90 -11.09 14.14
N VAL A 125 8.15 -11.14 14.61
CA VAL A 125 8.57 -12.08 15.67
C VAL A 125 7.79 -11.86 16.96
N THR A 126 7.50 -10.60 17.31
CA THR A 126 6.70 -10.27 18.49
C THR A 126 5.28 -10.83 18.36
N GLY A 127 4.64 -10.67 17.21
CA GLY A 127 3.31 -11.21 16.92
C GLY A 127 3.27 -12.74 16.96
N TYR A 128 4.22 -13.42 16.30
CA TYR A 128 4.28 -14.89 16.34
C TYR A 128 4.57 -15.43 17.75
N ARG A 129 5.44 -14.77 18.51
CA ARG A 129 5.72 -15.16 19.88
C ARG A 129 4.49 -14.99 20.76
N ASP A 130 3.75 -13.90 20.59
CA ASP A 130 2.51 -13.68 21.34
C ASP A 130 1.47 -14.77 21.03
N PHE A 131 1.26 -15.07 19.75
CA PHE A 131 0.36 -16.15 19.31
C PHE A 131 0.80 -17.54 19.79
N ALA A 132 2.09 -17.84 19.77
CA ALA A 132 2.60 -19.10 20.31
C ALA A 132 2.32 -19.21 21.82
N ARG A 133 2.51 -18.12 22.55
CA ARG A 133 2.25 -18.06 24.00
C ARG A 133 0.76 -18.12 24.33
N SER A 134 -0.12 -17.52 23.53
CA SER A 134 -1.57 -17.63 23.76
C SER A 134 -2.02 -19.09 23.71
N LEU A 135 -1.50 -19.85 22.74
CA LEU A 135 -1.77 -21.28 22.58
C LEU A 135 -1.16 -22.14 23.69
N THR A 136 0.11 -21.90 24.05
CA THR A 136 0.83 -22.78 25.01
C THR A 136 0.53 -22.45 26.47
N GLU A 137 0.21 -21.20 26.78
CA GLU A 137 -0.06 -20.73 28.14
C GLU A 137 -1.56 -20.62 28.43
N GLY A 138 -2.43 -20.82 27.42
CA GLY A 138 -3.89 -20.74 27.57
C GLY A 138 -4.37 -19.33 27.91
N ARG A 139 -3.66 -18.30 27.43
CA ARG A 139 -4.01 -16.89 27.62
C ARG A 139 -4.52 -16.28 26.32
N ASP A 140 -5.19 -15.14 26.40
CA ASP A 140 -5.54 -14.38 25.22
C ASP A 140 -4.29 -13.79 24.53
N ALA A 141 -4.36 -13.68 23.20
CA ALA A 141 -3.38 -12.93 22.42
C ALA A 141 -3.52 -11.44 22.74
N GLU A 142 -2.40 -10.72 22.76
CA GLU A 142 -2.35 -9.27 22.95
C GLU A 142 -3.15 -8.56 21.84
N TYR A 143 -3.00 -9.05 20.61
CA TYR A 143 -3.88 -8.71 19.50
C TYR A 143 -4.93 -9.81 19.31
N GLY A 144 -6.06 -9.67 20.01
CA GLY A 144 -7.17 -10.63 19.99
C GLY A 144 -8.21 -10.38 18.88
N CYS A 145 -9.23 -11.24 18.84
CA CYS A 145 -10.32 -11.15 17.86
C CYS A 145 -11.08 -9.82 17.90
N GLU A 146 -11.19 -9.19 19.07
CA GLU A 146 -11.86 -7.89 19.21
C GLU A 146 -11.14 -6.78 18.43
N ASN A 147 -9.80 -6.73 18.51
CA ASN A 147 -9.00 -5.77 17.75
C ASN A 147 -9.10 -6.05 16.25
N GLY A 148 -9.04 -7.33 15.84
CA GLY A 148 -9.24 -7.71 14.44
C GLY A 148 -10.61 -7.32 13.90
N ARG A 149 -11.65 -7.39 14.74
CA ARG A 149 -13.00 -6.94 14.38
C ARG A 149 -13.07 -5.43 14.20
N ASN A 150 -12.41 -4.66 15.07
CA ASN A 150 -12.35 -3.20 14.96
C ASN A 150 -11.62 -2.78 13.67
N ASP A 151 -10.52 -3.44 13.31
CA ASP A 151 -9.78 -3.15 12.07
C ASP A 151 -10.61 -3.48 10.82
N LEU A 152 -11.39 -4.58 10.86
CA LEU A 152 -12.34 -4.89 9.81
C LEU A 152 -13.45 -3.83 9.70
N GLU A 153 -14.02 -3.41 10.83
CA GLU A 153 -15.05 -2.36 10.85
C GLU A 153 -14.53 -1.04 10.26
N LEU A 154 -13.32 -0.62 10.63
CA LEU A 154 -12.67 0.56 10.07
C LEU A 154 -12.47 0.43 8.55
N THR A 155 -12.07 -0.76 8.09
CA THR A 155 -11.89 -1.04 6.66
C THR A 155 -13.22 -0.91 5.91
N LEU A 156 -14.28 -1.54 6.42
CA LEU A 156 -15.63 -1.45 5.85
C LEU A 156 -16.14 0.00 5.84
N ALA A 157 -15.96 0.72 6.95
CA ALA A 157 -16.37 2.11 7.06
C ALA A 157 -15.63 3.02 6.08
N MET A 158 -14.34 2.78 5.85
CA MET A 158 -13.55 3.55 4.88
C MET A 158 -14.06 3.34 3.45
N TYR A 159 -14.29 2.10 3.03
CA TYR A 159 -14.80 1.80 1.69
C TYR A 159 -16.23 2.33 1.49
N GLU A 160 -17.10 2.15 2.47
CA GLU A 160 -18.47 2.64 2.39
C GLU A 160 -18.51 4.19 2.43
N SER A 161 -17.65 4.83 3.22
CA SER A 161 -17.47 6.29 3.23
C SER A 161 -17.04 6.80 1.86
N ALA A 162 -16.07 6.14 1.22
CA ALA A 162 -15.61 6.47 -0.13
C ALA A 162 -16.74 6.30 -1.16
N ARG A 163 -17.51 5.22 -1.08
CA ARG A 163 -18.67 4.97 -1.95
C ARG A 163 -19.74 6.06 -1.84
N LEU A 164 -19.98 6.55 -0.62
CA LEU A 164 -21.01 7.56 -0.35
C LEU A 164 -20.50 9.01 -0.50
N GLY A 165 -19.19 9.22 -0.59
CA GLY A 165 -18.59 10.56 -0.60
C GLY A 165 -18.81 11.34 0.70
N ARG A 166 -19.03 10.66 1.83
CA ARG A 166 -19.25 11.31 3.14
C ARG A 166 -18.69 10.45 4.27
N LYS A 167 -18.41 11.09 5.41
CA LYS A 167 -17.96 10.40 6.63
C LYS A 167 -19.07 9.51 7.20
N LEU A 168 -18.68 8.41 7.84
CA LEU A 168 -19.58 7.54 8.59
C LEU A 168 -19.40 7.73 10.09
N VAL A 169 -20.42 7.38 10.85
CA VAL A 169 -20.38 7.34 12.32
C VAL A 169 -20.10 5.91 12.74
N LEU A 170 -19.17 5.74 13.68
CA LEU A 170 -18.81 4.46 14.27
C LEU A 170 -19.42 4.34 15.69
N PRO A 171 -19.72 3.12 16.17
CA PRO A 171 -19.54 1.85 15.47
C PRO A 171 -20.57 1.63 14.36
N LEU A 172 -20.24 0.79 13.39
CA LEU A 172 -21.22 0.40 12.36
C LEU A 172 -22.31 -0.47 13.01
N THR A 173 -23.56 -0.05 12.93
CA THR A 173 -24.69 -0.75 13.55
C THR A 173 -25.38 -1.73 12.61
N GLU A 174 -25.12 -1.63 11.31
CA GLU A 174 -25.77 -2.41 10.26
C GLU A 174 -24.76 -2.82 9.18
N VAL A 175 -25.04 -3.91 8.48
CA VAL A 175 -24.26 -4.36 7.32
C VAL A 175 -24.32 -3.28 6.25
N THR A 176 -23.16 -2.78 5.85
CA THR A 176 -23.07 -1.73 4.82
C THR A 176 -23.33 -2.30 3.43
N GLU A 177 -23.64 -1.43 2.46
CA GLU A 177 -23.80 -1.88 1.07
C GLU A 177 -22.48 -2.43 0.50
N HIS A 178 -21.33 -1.83 0.83
CA HIS A 178 -20.02 -2.37 0.49
C HIS A 178 -19.78 -3.77 1.08
N GLU A 179 -20.12 -3.98 2.35
CA GLU A 179 -20.02 -5.29 3.00
C GLU A 179 -20.93 -6.32 2.33
N ARG A 180 -22.18 -5.96 2.04
CA ARG A 180 -23.14 -6.83 1.33
C ARG A 180 -22.60 -7.28 -0.02
N GLN A 181 -22.08 -6.34 -0.83
CA GLN A 181 -21.47 -6.65 -2.12
C GLN A 181 -20.27 -7.60 -1.97
N THR A 182 -19.46 -7.41 -0.92
CA THR A 182 -18.34 -8.30 -0.60
C THR A 182 -18.82 -9.72 -0.29
N HIS A 183 -19.88 -9.88 0.51
CA HIS A 183 -20.48 -11.18 0.80
C HIS A 183 -21.04 -11.85 -0.47
N GLU A 184 -21.71 -11.09 -1.34
CA GLU A 184 -22.25 -11.60 -2.61
C GLU A 184 -21.16 -12.04 -3.58
N MET A 185 -20.10 -11.24 -3.71
CA MET A 185 -18.94 -11.61 -4.52
C MET A 185 -18.26 -12.88 -4.01
N PHE A 186 -18.11 -13.02 -2.69
CA PHE A 186 -17.53 -14.21 -2.10
C PHE A 186 -18.41 -15.44 -2.35
N LEU A 187 -19.72 -15.33 -2.12
CA LEU A 187 -20.68 -16.40 -2.38
C LEU A 187 -20.67 -16.83 -3.84
N SER A 188 -20.71 -15.86 -4.77
CA SER A 188 -20.65 -16.13 -6.20
C SER A 188 -19.36 -16.84 -6.61
N ARG A 189 -18.22 -16.45 -6.02
CA ARG A 189 -16.91 -17.03 -6.36
C ARG A 189 -16.66 -18.40 -5.75
N TYR A 190 -17.09 -18.63 -4.52
CA TYR A 190 -16.72 -19.82 -3.74
C TYR A 190 -17.88 -20.77 -3.46
N GLY A 191 -19.10 -20.41 -3.85
CA GLY A 191 -20.30 -21.23 -3.67
C GLY A 191 -20.74 -21.40 -2.21
N ARG A 192 -20.22 -20.60 -1.28
CA ARG A 192 -20.57 -20.61 0.14
C ARG A 192 -20.44 -19.21 0.77
N PRO A 193 -21.22 -18.88 1.83
CA PRO A 193 -21.13 -17.59 2.50
C PRO A 193 -19.83 -17.44 3.31
N ILE A 194 -19.48 -16.20 3.63
CA ILE A 194 -18.48 -15.86 4.67
C ILE A 194 -19.15 -16.16 6.02
N LEU A 195 -18.48 -16.95 6.87
CA LEU A 195 -18.96 -17.32 8.22
C LEU A 195 -18.78 -16.19 9.22
#